data_AF-A0A4S0QG43-F1
#
_entry.id   AF-A0A4S0QG43-F1
#
_cell.length_a   1.000
_cell.length_b   1.000
_cell.length_c   1.000
_cell.angle_alpha   90.00
_cell.angle_beta   90.00
_cell.angle_gamma   90.00
#
_symmetry.space_group_name_H-M   'P 1'
#
loop_
_entity.id
_entity.type
_entity.pdbx_description
1 polymer ?
#
loop_
_entity_poly.entity_id
_entity_poly.type
_entity_poly.pdbx_seq_one_letter_code
_entity_poly.pdbx_strand_id
1 'polypeptide(L)'
;SRVPTPETPYANRDALYDCFPISIWDNPTNDETHIRWARDLWDAMRPFSTGGVYANNLGDEGDERVRDAYGANYARLAAIKKQYDPTNFFRLNQNIRPG
;
A
#
# COMPACT_ATOMS: atom_id res chain seq x y z
N SER A 1 17.50 -1.76 5.88
CA SER A 1 17.79 -3.19 5.62
C SER A 1 19.16 -3.34 4.99
N ARG A 2 19.83 -4.50 5.11
CA ARG A 2 21.05 -4.82 4.33
C ARG A 2 20.76 -5.41 2.94
N VAL A 3 19.50 -5.78 2.69
CA VAL A 3 19.03 -6.30 1.40
C VAL A 3 18.72 -5.13 0.47
N PRO A 4 19.33 -5.05 -0.73
CA PRO A 4 18.98 -4.06 -1.74
C PRO A 4 17.51 -4.13 -2.19
N THR A 5 16.92 -2.97 -2.48
CA THR A 5 15.53 -2.83 -2.96
C THR A 5 15.15 -3.73 -4.15
N PRO A 6 15.96 -3.87 -5.23
CA PRO A 6 15.55 -4.63 -6.41
C PRO A 6 15.59 -6.16 -6.23
N GLU A 7 16.15 -6.67 -5.12
CA GLU A 7 16.25 -8.12 -4.88
C GLU A 7 14.89 -8.77 -4.62
N THR A 8 13.91 -8.00 -4.15
CA THR A 8 12.56 -8.49 -3.83
C THR A 8 11.50 -7.47 -4.25
N PRO A 9 10.22 -7.84 -4.32
CA PRO A 9 9.14 -6.88 -4.60
C PRO A 9 8.99 -5.73 -3.59
N TYR A 10 9.43 -5.91 -2.33
CA TYR A 10 9.27 -4.92 -1.26
C TYR A 10 10.23 -3.73 -1.40
N ALA A 11 9.67 -2.51 -1.51
CA ALA A 11 10.43 -1.29 -1.83
C ALA A 11 11.01 -0.54 -0.61
N ASN A 12 10.25 -0.39 0.47
CA ASN A 12 10.52 0.56 1.57
C ASN A 12 11.55 0.05 2.61
N ARG A 13 12.69 -0.47 2.15
CA ARG A 13 13.68 -1.15 2.99
C ARG A 13 14.52 -0.24 3.90
N ASP A 14 14.50 1.04 3.63
CA ASP A 14 15.21 2.13 4.32
C ASP A 14 14.35 2.85 5.37
N ALA A 15 13.02 2.66 5.35
CA ALA A 15 12.14 3.17 6.39
C ALA A 15 12.49 2.58 7.76
N LEU A 16 12.65 3.45 8.76
CA LEU A 16 12.98 3.05 10.14
C LEU A 16 11.76 2.66 10.97
N TYR A 17 10.59 3.16 10.60
CA TYR A 17 9.33 2.97 11.31
C TYR A 17 8.22 2.69 10.31
N ASP A 18 7.26 1.85 10.72
CA ASP A 18 5.97 1.70 10.08
C ASP A 18 4.91 2.39 10.95
N CYS A 19 4.06 3.21 10.34
CA CYS A 19 2.98 3.93 11.00
C CYS A 19 1.67 3.47 10.40
N PHE A 20 0.90 2.70 11.18
CA PHE A 20 -0.37 2.16 10.75
C PHE A 20 -1.45 2.49 11.78
N PRO A 21 -2.14 3.64 11.63
CA PRO A 21 -3.29 3.98 12.46
C PRO A 21 -4.41 2.96 12.30
N ILE A 22 -4.73 2.24 13.38
CA ILE A 22 -5.79 1.24 13.40
C ILE A 22 -6.91 1.74 14.31
N SER A 23 -8.09 1.96 13.72
CA SER A 23 -9.34 2.19 14.45
C SER A 23 -10.21 0.95 14.39
N ILE A 24 -10.68 0.46 15.53
CA ILE A 24 -11.56 -0.71 15.67
C ILE A 24 -12.72 -0.34 16.57
N TRP A 25 -13.94 -0.70 16.16
CA TRP A 25 -15.16 -0.44 16.91
C TRP A 25 -16.24 -1.47 16.58
N ASP A 26 -17.19 -1.67 17.49
CA ASP A 26 -18.23 -2.70 17.35
C ASP A 26 -19.54 -2.17 16.78
N ASN A 27 -19.91 -0.93 17.11
CA ASN A 27 -21.21 -0.36 16.76
C ASN A 27 -21.12 0.45 15.45
N PRO A 28 -21.83 0.05 14.37
CA PRO A 28 -21.80 0.77 13.09
C PRO A 28 -22.23 2.24 13.18
N THR A 29 -22.98 2.64 14.21
CA THR A 29 -23.32 4.07 14.40
C THR A 29 -22.10 4.94 14.69
N ASN A 30 -20.95 4.34 15.01
CA ASN A 30 -19.71 5.04 15.31
C ASN A 30 -18.76 5.12 14.11
N ASP A 31 -19.13 4.57 12.94
CA ASP A 31 -18.30 4.50 11.73
C ASP A 31 -17.65 5.85 11.41
N GLU A 32 -18.46 6.91 11.29
CA GLU A 32 -17.98 8.23 10.91
C GLU A 32 -16.95 8.78 11.90
N THR A 33 -17.16 8.56 13.20
CA THR A 33 -16.27 9.03 14.26
C THR A 33 -14.90 8.36 14.19
N HIS A 34 -14.89 7.03 14.04
CA HIS A 34 -13.63 6.28 14.02
C HIS A 34 -12.88 6.42 12.70
N ILE A 35 -13.59 6.43 11.56
CA ILE A 35 -13.00 6.70 10.24
C ILE A 35 -12.38 8.09 10.21
N ARG A 36 -13.08 9.12 10.73
CA ARG A 36 -12.55 10.48 10.80
C ARG A 36 -11.29 10.54 11.66
N TRP A 37 -11.31 9.94 12.85
CA TRP A 37 -10.13 9.91 13.72
C TRP A 37 -8.90 9.30 13.03
N ALA A 38 -9.07 8.17 12.32
CA ALA A 38 -7.96 7.53 11.62
C ALA A 38 -7.41 8.39 10.48
N ARG A 39 -8.30 9.07 9.73
CA ARG A 39 -7.92 10.02 8.66
C ARG A 39 -7.21 11.25 9.22
N ASP A 40 -7.74 11.87 10.26
CA ASP A 40 -7.14 13.05 10.90
C ASP A 40 -5.75 12.73 11.46
N LEU A 41 -5.59 11.56 12.09
CA LEU A 41 -4.29 11.11 12.58
C LEU A 41 -3.31 10.86 11.42
N TRP A 42 -3.77 10.22 10.34
CA TRP A 42 -2.94 10.05 9.14
C TRP A 42 -2.51 11.38 8.53
N ASP A 43 -3.43 12.34 8.39
CA ASP A 43 -3.14 13.68 7.86
C ASP A 43 -2.10 14.41 8.72
N ALA A 44 -2.21 14.30 10.05
CA ALA A 44 -1.24 14.88 10.98
C ALA A 44 0.15 14.21 10.91
N MET A 45 0.20 12.90 10.66
CA MET A 45 1.45 12.14 10.58
C MET A 45 2.13 12.21 9.20
N ARG A 46 1.37 12.43 8.13
CA ARG A 46 1.85 12.42 6.74
C ARG A 46 3.11 13.26 6.50
N PRO A 47 3.25 14.50 7.04
CA PRO A 47 4.45 15.32 6.82
C PRO A 47 5.76 14.73 7.36
N PHE A 48 5.66 13.79 8.30
CA PHE A 48 6.81 13.11 8.91
C PHE A 48 7.12 11.76 8.24
N SER A 49 6.28 11.33 7.30
CA SER A 49 6.44 10.05 6.62
C SER A 49 7.46 10.13 5.48
N THR A 50 8.02 8.99 5.10
CA THR A 50 8.85 8.87 3.89
C THR A 50 8.00 8.88 2.59
N GLY A 51 6.68 8.92 2.70
CA GLY A 51 5.75 8.66 1.58
C GLY A 51 5.62 7.18 1.21
N GLY A 52 6.46 6.30 1.79
CA GLY A 52 6.45 4.87 1.53
C GLY A 52 5.13 4.20 1.88
N VAL A 53 4.76 3.18 1.11
CA VAL A 53 3.47 2.49 1.26
C VAL A 53 3.70 1.00 1.40
N TYR A 54 3.11 0.41 2.45
CA TYR A 54 3.12 -1.03 2.59
C TYR A 54 1.82 -1.61 2.03
N ALA A 55 1.92 -2.45 0.99
CA ALA A 55 0.75 -2.98 0.29
C ALA A 55 -0.24 -3.72 1.24
N ASN A 56 0.25 -4.35 2.31
CA ASN A 56 -0.63 -5.04 3.25
C ASN A 56 -1.45 -4.10 4.17
N ASN A 57 -1.10 -2.82 4.21
CA ASN A 57 -1.79 -1.81 5.02
C ASN A 57 -2.78 -0.98 4.18
N LEU A 58 -2.90 -1.27 2.88
CA LEU A 58 -3.80 -0.54 1.98
C LEU A 58 -5.23 -1.05 2.06
N GLY A 59 -6.17 -0.10 2.10
CA GLY A 59 -7.59 -0.33 1.85
C GLY A 59 -7.92 -0.21 0.35
N ASP A 60 -9.03 0.48 0.07
CA ASP A 60 -9.42 0.90 -1.29
C ASP A 60 -8.95 2.34 -1.55
N GLU A 61 -7.66 2.49 -1.87
CA GLU A 61 -7.00 3.80 -2.08
C GLU A 61 -6.66 4.09 -3.56
N GLY A 62 -7.08 3.21 -4.47
CA GLY A 62 -6.89 3.36 -5.91
C GLY A 62 -5.51 2.94 -6.44
N ASP A 63 -5.41 2.90 -7.77
CA ASP A 63 -4.26 2.33 -8.50
C ASP A 63 -2.95 3.09 -8.27
N GLU A 64 -3.01 4.40 -8.07
CA GLU A 64 -1.81 5.22 -7.84
C GLU A 64 -1.13 4.82 -6.52
N ARG A 65 -1.93 4.62 -5.46
CA ARG A 65 -1.42 4.19 -4.17
C ARG A 65 -0.80 2.80 -4.21
N VAL A 66 -1.37 1.90 -5.01
CA VAL A 66 -0.77 0.58 -5.26
C VAL A 66 0.59 0.72 -5.97
N ARG A 67 0.72 1.64 -6.92
CA ARG A 67 2.01 1.90 -7.59
C ARG A 67 3.06 2.39 -6.60
N ASP A 68 2.69 3.32 -5.72
CA ASP A 68 3.59 3.83 -4.67
C ASP A 68 4.11 2.70 -3.76
N ALA A 69 3.29 1.68 -3.48
CA ALA A 69 3.69 0.54 -2.65
C ALA A 69 4.81 -0.33 -3.24
N TYR A 70 4.93 -0.35 -4.56
CA TYR A 70 5.98 -1.09 -5.25
C TYR A 70 7.09 -0.17 -5.80
N GLY A 71 6.83 1.13 -5.93
CA GLY A 71 7.77 2.13 -6.41
C GLY A 71 8.48 1.70 -7.70
N ALA A 72 9.81 1.77 -7.71
CA ALA A 72 10.63 1.37 -8.87
C ALA A 72 10.45 -0.10 -9.29
N ASN A 73 9.96 -0.98 -8.40
CA ASN A 73 9.72 -2.39 -8.72
C ASN A 73 8.41 -2.61 -9.50
N TYR A 74 7.50 -1.63 -9.56
CA TYR A 74 6.17 -1.80 -10.18
C TYR A 74 6.26 -2.26 -11.64
N ALA A 75 7.12 -1.63 -12.44
CA ALA A 75 7.26 -1.95 -13.87
C ALA A 75 7.70 -3.41 -14.09
N ARG A 76 8.65 -3.90 -13.29
CA ARG A 76 9.10 -5.31 -13.33
C ARG A 76 7.97 -6.26 -12.96
N LEU A 77 7.20 -5.93 -11.92
CA LEU A 77 6.07 -6.76 -11.48
C LEU A 77 4.93 -6.77 -12.49
N ALA A 78 4.65 -5.65 -13.17
CA ALA A 78 3.66 -5.58 -14.24
C ALA A 78 4.06 -6.45 -15.44
N ALA A 79 5.35 -6.50 -15.79
CA ALA A 79 5.86 -7.40 -16.82
C ALA A 79 5.70 -8.88 -16.43
N ILE A 80 5.97 -9.22 -15.17
CA ILE A 80 5.74 -10.58 -14.63
C ILE A 80 4.24 -10.91 -14.66
N LYS A 81 3.37 -10.00 -14.20
CA LYS A 81 1.92 -10.18 -14.26
C LYS A 81 1.45 -10.42 -15.70
N LYS A 82 1.97 -9.67 -16.67
CA LYS A 82 1.66 -9.87 -18.09
C LYS A 82 2.08 -11.25 -18.61
N GLN A 83 3.16 -11.83 -18.10
CA GLN A 83 3.61 -13.17 -18.48
C GLN A 83 2.74 -14.28 -17.88
N TYR A 84 2.34 -14.14 -16.61
CA TYR A 84 1.71 -15.24 -15.85
C TYR A 84 0.20 -15.09 -15.64
N ASP A 85 -0.33 -13.88 -15.69
CA ASP A 85 -1.75 -13.55 -15.55
C ASP A 85 -2.15 -12.39 -16.50
N PRO A 86 -2.02 -12.59 -17.83
CA PRO A 86 -2.26 -11.54 -18.83
C PRO A 86 -3.69 -11.01 -18.86
N THR A 87 -4.67 -11.81 -18.41
CA THR A 87 -6.08 -11.42 -18.36
C THR A 87 -6.48 -10.78 -17.04
N ASN A 88 -5.52 -10.59 -16.12
CA ASN A 88 -5.74 -10.05 -14.78
C ASN A 88 -6.84 -10.81 -14.03
N PHE A 89 -6.81 -12.15 -14.11
CA PHE A 89 -7.75 -13.04 -13.46
C PHE A 89 -7.67 -12.88 -11.93
N PHE A 90 -6.45 -12.83 -11.38
CA PHE A 90 -6.23 -12.64 -9.95
C PHE A 90 -6.12 -11.16 -9.60
N ARG A 91 -7.28 -10.51 -9.41
CA ARG A 91 -7.39 -9.04 -9.21
C ARG A 91 -8.01 -8.58 -7.89
N LEU A 92 -8.39 -9.49 -7.01
CA LEU A 92 -8.88 -9.16 -5.67
C LEU A 92 -7.70 -9.07 -4.69
N ASN A 93 -6.85 -8.07 -4.90
CA ASN A 93 -5.64 -7.77 -4.14
C ASN A 93 -5.21 -6.31 -4.42
N GLN A 94 -4.09 -5.87 -3.84
CA GLN A 94 -3.44 -4.61 -4.23
C GLN A 94 -2.86 -4.76 -5.65
N ASN A 95 -3.75 -4.60 -6.63
CA ASN A 95 -3.58 -5.22 -7.93
C ASN A 95 -2.63 -4.46 -8.84
N ILE A 96 -1.68 -5.19 -9.40
CA ILE A 96 -0.81 -4.72 -10.47
C ILE A 96 -1.45 -5.08 -11.79
N ARG A 97 -1.77 -4.08 -12.61
CA ARG A 97 -2.35 -4.33 -13.94
C ARG A 97 -1.27 -4.87 -14.90
N PRO A 98 -1.54 -5.95 -15.66
CA PRO A 98 -0.70 -6.31 -16.79
C PRO A 98 -0.82 -5.17 -17.81
N GLY A 99 0.28 -4.46 -18.05
CA GLY A 99 0.31 -3.18 -18.76
C GLY A 99 -0.36 -3.16 -20.12
#